data_AF-A0A4Q5WBE2-F1
#
_entry.id   AF-A0A4Q5WBE2-F1
#
_cell.length_a   1.000
_cell.length_b   1.000
_cell.length_c   1.000
_cell.angle_alpha   90.00
_cell.angle_beta   90.00
_cell.angle_gamma   90.00
#
_symmetry.space_group_name_H-M   'P 1'
#
loop_
_entity.id
_entity.type
_entity.pdbx_description
1 polymer ?
#
loop_
_entity_poly.entity_id
_entity_poly.type
_entity_poly.pdbx_seq_one_letter_code
_entity_poly.pdbx_strand_id
1 'polypeptide(L)'
;MLRVLAITACLAAMACASAPTAPVAQVRVAFDRTGITDTKTSGHADIAAGRLITADDPVRVASISKLVVAIGVLRLVEQGKLSLDDDVSQKLGWPLRHPAYPDRPITLRLLLSHRTGLTD
;
A
#
# COMPACT_ATOMS: atom_id res chain seq x y z
N MET A 1 58.15 6.46 4.98
CA MET A 1 57.11 7.47 5.29
C MET A 1 55.96 7.39 4.28
N LEU A 2 55.42 6.19 4.04
CA LEU A 2 54.52 5.89 2.92
C LEU A 2 53.18 5.32 3.44
N ARG A 3 52.54 6.03 4.38
CA ARG A 3 51.25 5.60 4.97
C ARG A 3 50.29 6.75 5.29
N VAL A 4 50.49 7.94 4.71
CA VAL A 4 49.60 9.10 4.90
C VAL A 4 48.70 9.36 3.67
N LEU A 5 48.91 8.66 2.56
CA LEU A 5 48.19 8.91 1.31
C LEU A 5 46.83 8.19 1.16
N ALA A 6 46.40 7.40 2.14
CA ALA A 6 45.19 6.57 2.01
C ALA A 6 43.91 7.20 2.62
N ILE A 7 44.02 8.33 3.32
CA ILE A 7 42.88 8.91 4.06
C ILE A 7 42.14 9.96 3.22
N THR A 8 42.75 10.55 2.19
CA THR A 8 42.13 11.60 1.36
C THR A 8 41.22 11.07 0.26
N ALA A 9 41.22 9.76 -0.02
CA ALA A 9 40.39 9.16 -1.07
C ALA A 9 38.96 8.81 -0.61
N CYS A 10 38.64 8.94 0.68
CA CYS A 10 37.35 8.52 1.23
C CYS A 10 36.32 9.65 1.38
N LEU A 11 36.67 10.92 1.10
CA LEU A 11 35.74 12.05 1.22
C LEU A 11 35.00 12.44 -0.08
N ALA A 12 35.29 11.78 -1.20
CA ALA A 12 34.71 12.11 -2.51
C ALA A 12 33.58 11.15 -2.96
N ALA A 13 33.13 10.23 -2.10
CA ALA A 13 32.06 9.27 -2.41
C ALA A 13 30.71 9.61 -1.74
N MET A 14 30.49 10.87 -1.35
CA MET A 14 29.30 11.31 -0.63
C MET A 14 28.50 12.35 -1.43
N ALA A 15 28.16 12.02 -2.66
CA ALA A 15 27.19 12.79 -3.44
C ALA A 15 26.64 11.92 -4.58
N CYS A 16 25.60 11.12 -4.31
CA CYS A 16 24.60 10.67 -5.28
C CYS A 16 23.42 9.99 -4.55
N ALA A 17 22.94 10.56 -3.45
CA ALA A 17 21.55 10.32 -3.08
C ALA A 17 20.74 11.23 -4.01
N SER A 18 20.15 10.65 -5.07
CA SER A 18 19.19 11.39 -5.89
C SER A 18 18.10 11.92 -4.95
N ALA A 19 17.83 13.22 -5.01
CA ALA A 19 16.66 13.78 -4.34
C ALA A 19 15.45 12.93 -4.75
N PRO A 20 14.54 12.59 -3.81
CA PRO A 20 13.35 11.81 -4.15
C PRO A 20 12.68 12.50 -5.34
N THR A 21 12.49 11.76 -6.44
CA THR A 21 11.82 12.29 -7.61
C THR A 21 10.44 12.77 -7.15
N ALA A 22 10.17 14.06 -7.33
CA ALA A 22 8.87 14.62 -6.97
C ALA A 22 7.78 13.81 -7.68
N PRO A 23 6.66 13.50 -7.01
CA PRO A 23 5.59 12.76 -7.63
C PRO A 23 5.12 13.51 -8.89
N VAL A 24 4.85 12.75 -9.97
CA VAL A 24 4.39 13.30 -11.26
C VAL A 24 3.16 14.19 -11.08
N ALA A 25 2.30 13.83 -10.13
CA ALA A 25 1.14 14.59 -9.72
C ALA A 25 0.81 14.35 -8.24
N GLN A 26 0.25 15.35 -7.58
CA GLN A 26 -0.25 15.27 -6.22
C GLN A 26 -1.59 16.00 -6.11
N VAL A 27 -2.52 15.40 -5.37
CA VAL A 27 -3.78 16.01 -4.94
C VAL A 27 -3.88 15.88 -3.43
N ARG A 28 -4.26 16.96 -2.75
CA ARG A 28 -4.58 16.99 -1.32
C ARG A 28 -5.93 17.66 -1.16
N VAL A 29 -6.85 16.99 -0.48
CA VAL A 29 -8.14 17.53 -0.08
C VAL A 29 -8.21 17.48 1.45
N ALA A 30 -8.37 18.65 2.08
CA ALA A 30 -8.69 18.74 3.50
C ALA A 30 -10.20 18.93 3.65
N PHE A 31 -10.78 18.31 4.66
CA PHE A 31 -12.21 18.38 4.92
C PHE A 31 -12.51 18.22 6.40
N ASP A 32 -13.68 18.69 6.82
CA ASP A 32 -14.25 18.47 8.13
C ASP A 32 -15.70 17.99 8.03
N ARG A 33 -16.45 18.06 9.14
CA ARG A 33 -17.86 17.63 9.19
C ARG A 33 -18.78 18.41 8.23
N THR A 34 -18.42 19.65 7.90
CA THR A 34 -19.24 20.56 7.08
C THR A 34 -18.91 20.48 5.60
N GLY A 35 -17.72 19.97 5.24
CA GLY A 35 -17.32 19.77 3.86
C GLY A 35 -15.81 19.95 3.65
N ILE A 36 -15.43 20.20 2.40
CA ILE A 36 -14.05 20.46 1.99
C ILE A 36 -13.61 21.85 2.48
N THR A 37 -12.46 21.92 3.14
CA THR A 37 -11.90 23.15 3.70
C THR A 37 -10.70 23.66 2.91
N ASP A 38 -10.00 22.79 2.17
CA ASP A 38 -8.87 23.16 1.31
C ASP A 38 -8.67 22.10 0.21
N THR A 39 -8.18 22.52 -0.96
CA THR A 39 -7.80 21.63 -2.05
C THR A 39 -6.53 22.15 -2.71
N LYS A 40 -5.51 21.29 -2.79
CA LYS A 40 -4.23 21.61 -3.42
C LYS A 40 -3.89 20.54 -4.46
N THR A 41 -3.51 20.99 -5.65
CA THR A 41 -3.04 20.13 -6.73
C THR A 41 -1.68 20.60 -7.23
N SER A 42 -0.85 19.67 -7.68
CA SER A 42 0.42 19.99 -8.33
C SER A 42 0.82 18.87 -9.31
N GLY A 43 1.52 19.25 -10.38
CA GLY A 43 1.98 18.31 -11.41
C GLY A 43 0.97 18.08 -12.55
N HIS A 44 1.19 17.00 -13.32
CA HIS A 44 0.49 16.74 -14.57
C HIS A 44 -0.24 15.40 -14.53
N ALA A 45 -1.52 15.39 -14.90
CA ALA A 45 -2.26 14.17 -15.13
C ALA A 45 -1.89 13.51 -16.48
N ASP A 46 -1.38 14.30 -17.44
CA ASP A 46 -0.78 13.82 -18.68
C ASP A 46 0.44 14.68 -19.04
N ILE A 47 1.63 14.07 -18.98
CA ILE A 47 2.90 14.75 -19.28
C ILE A 47 2.99 15.07 -20.77
N ALA A 48 2.57 14.15 -21.65
CA ALA A 48 2.72 14.30 -23.09
C ALA A 48 1.80 15.39 -23.64
N ALA A 49 0.58 15.47 -23.12
CA ALA A 49 -0.37 16.52 -23.48
C ALA A 49 -0.15 17.83 -22.69
N GLY A 50 0.75 17.86 -21.71
CA GLY A 50 0.93 19.00 -20.80
C GLY A 50 -0.31 19.31 -19.95
N ARG A 51 -1.17 18.31 -19.69
CA ARG A 51 -2.41 18.49 -18.94
C ARG A 51 -2.14 18.46 -17.44
N LEU A 52 -2.42 19.57 -16.77
CA LEU A 52 -2.35 19.67 -15.31
C LEU A 52 -3.36 18.74 -14.64
N ILE A 53 -3.01 18.25 -13.46
CA ILE A 53 -3.93 17.44 -12.64
C ILE A 53 -4.97 18.32 -11.94
N THR A 54 -6.18 17.81 -11.84
CA THR A 54 -7.30 18.36 -11.08
C THR A 54 -7.65 17.45 -9.90
N ALA A 55 -8.42 17.95 -8.94
CA ALA A 55 -8.83 17.13 -7.79
C ALA A 55 -9.78 15.98 -8.17
N ASP A 56 -10.44 16.09 -9.32
CA ASP A 56 -11.44 15.14 -9.82
C ASP A 56 -10.86 14.09 -10.78
N ASP A 57 -9.56 14.19 -11.12
CA ASP A 57 -8.90 13.20 -11.98
C ASP A 57 -8.87 11.82 -11.29
N PRO A 58 -9.26 10.74 -11.98
CA PRO A 58 -9.22 9.40 -11.41
C PRO A 58 -7.78 8.94 -11.20
N VAL A 59 -7.52 8.27 -10.07
CA VAL A 59 -6.20 7.71 -9.74
C VAL A 59 -6.31 6.26 -9.25
N ARG A 60 -5.22 5.50 -9.41
CA ARG A 60 -5.10 4.17 -8.82
C ARG A 60 -4.76 4.31 -7.33
N VAL A 61 -5.73 4.05 -6.47
CA VAL A 61 -5.57 4.17 -5.00
C VAL A 61 -4.81 3.00 -4.35
N ALA A 62 -4.42 1.99 -5.13
CA ALA A 62 -3.62 0.85 -4.72
C ALA A 62 -4.13 0.18 -3.42
N SER A 63 -3.28 0.07 -2.39
CA SER A 63 -3.63 -0.65 -1.14
C SER A 63 -4.77 -0.01 -0.34
N ILE A 64 -5.19 1.22 -0.64
CA ILE A 64 -6.39 1.81 -0.04
C ILE A 64 -7.63 0.95 -0.36
N SER A 65 -7.66 0.27 -1.50
CA SER A 65 -8.74 -0.65 -1.88
C SER A 65 -8.99 -1.77 -0.86
N LYS A 66 -7.99 -2.14 -0.04
CA LYS A 66 -8.15 -3.16 1.01
C LYS A 66 -9.18 -2.76 2.07
N LEU A 67 -9.35 -1.46 2.33
CA LEU A 67 -10.37 -0.99 3.27
C LEU A 67 -11.77 -1.31 2.77
N VAL A 68 -12.03 -1.09 1.47
CA VAL A 68 -13.32 -1.41 0.84
C VAL A 68 -13.58 -2.92 0.89
N VAL A 69 -12.55 -3.73 0.59
CA VAL A 69 -12.65 -5.21 0.69
C VAL A 69 -12.95 -5.65 2.12
N ALA A 70 -12.24 -5.11 3.11
CA ALA A 70 -12.45 -5.45 4.52
C ALA A 70 -13.87 -5.11 4.98
N ILE A 71 -14.38 -3.92 4.62
CA ILE A 71 -15.77 -3.53 4.90
C ILE A 71 -16.75 -4.52 4.25
N GLY A 72 -16.55 -4.86 2.97
CA GLY A 72 -17.38 -5.84 2.27
C GLY A 72 -17.41 -7.20 2.98
N VAL A 73 -16.24 -7.71 3.39
CA VAL A 73 -16.14 -8.97 4.14
C VAL A 73 -16.86 -8.88 5.47
N LEU A 74 -16.66 -7.80 6.24
CA LEU A 74 -17.31 -7.65 7.55
C LEU A 74 -18.84 -7.50 7.43
N ARG A 75 -19.34 -6.91 6.35
CA ARG A 75 -20.80 -6.88 6.06
C ARG A 75 -21.35 -8.27 5.75
N LEU A 76 -20.60 -9.11 5.05
CA LEU A 76 -20.99 -10.50 4.82
C LEU A 76 -20.94 -11.33 6.10
N VAL A 77 -20.00 -11.03 7.01
CA VAL A 77 -19.96 -11.63 8.36
C VAL A 77 -21.18 -11.25 9.18
N GLU A 78 -21.54 -9.95 9.20
CA GLU A 78 -22.75 -9.46 9.86
C GLU A 78 -24.03 -10.13 9.33
N GLN A 79 -24.08 -10.43 8.02
CA GLN A 79 -25.18 -11.16 7.38
C GLN A 79 -25.15 -12.67 7.62
N GLY A 80 -24.16 -13.20 8.35
CA GLY A 80 -23.98 -14.64 8.57
C GLY A 80 -23.57 -15.42 7.32
N LYS A 81 -23.14 -14.75 6.24
CA LYS A 81 -22.71 -15.39 4.98
C LYS A 81 -21.25 -15.83 5.00
N LEU A 82 -20.44 -15.19 5.84
CA LEU A 82 -19.05 -15.54 6.12
C LEU A 82 -18.85 -15.62 7.63
N SER A 83 -17.85 -16.36 8.08
CA SER A 83 -17.36 -16.33 9.45
C SER A 83 -15.87 -15.99 9.45
N LEU A 84 -15.45 -15.18 10.43
CA LEU A 84 -14.05 -14.75 10.56
C LEU A 84 -13.11 -15.91 10.91
N ASP A 85 -13.66 -16.98 11.48
CA ASP A 85 -12.90 -18.07 12.08
C ASP A 85 -13.02 -19.38 11.28
N ASP A 86 -13.76 -19.34 10.16
CA ASP A 86 -13.83 -20.45 9.21
C ASP A 86 -12.49 -20.62 8.46
N ASP A 87 -12.15 -21.88 8.14
CA ASP A 87 -11.06 -22.20 7.22
C ASP A 87 -11.38 -21.68 5.82
N VAL A 88 -10.57 -20.76 5.31
CA VAL A 88 -10.79 -20.14 3.99
C VAL A 88 -10.67 -21.11 2.83
N SER A 89 -10.00 -22.25 3.03
CA SER A 89 -9.86 -23.30 2.02
C SER A 89 -11.22 -23.81 1.54
N GLN A 90 -12.23 -23.82 2.43
CA GLN A 90 -13.60 -24.21 2.08
C GLN A 90 -14.23 -23.29 1.03
N LYS A 91 -13.84 -22.01 1.00
CA LYS A 91 -14.33 -21.03 0.02
C LYS A 91 -13.47 -20.98 -1.23
N LEU A 92 -12.16 -21.25 -1.10
CA LEU A 92 -11.22 -21.24 -2.22
C LEU A 92 -11.33 -22.47 -3.13
N GLY A 93 -11.81 -23.60 -2.59
CA GLY A 93 -11.85 -24.87 -3.34
C GLY A 93 -10.49 -25.57 -3.45
N TRP A 94 -9.47 -25.06 -2.77
CA TRP A 94 -8.13 -25.65 -2.67
C TRP A 94 -7.52 -25.37 -1.28
N PRO A 95 -6.61 -26.23 -0.80
CA PRO A 95 -6.03 -26.09 0.53
C PRO A 95 -5.04 -24.92 0.61
N LEU A 96 -5.39 -23.90 1.38
CA LEU A 96 -4.47 -22.82 1.75
C LEU A 96 -3.95 -23.07 3.17
N ARG A 97 -2.66 -23.41 3.26
CA ARG A 97 -1.98 -23.76 4.52
C ARG A 97 -0.62 -23.08 4.63
N HIS A 98 -0.23 -22.79 5.87
CA HIS A 98 1.14 -22.39 6.18
C HIS A 98 2.04 -23.65 6.23
N PRO A 99 3.18 -23.70 5.53
CA PRO A 99 4.01 -24.91 5.47
C PRO A 99 4.49 -25.43 6.83
N ALA A 100 4.83 -24.52 7.76
CA ALA A 100 5.23 -24.89 9.13
C ALA A 100 4.06 -25.25 10.07
N TYR A 101 2.81 -25.01 9.66
CA TYR A 101 1.62 -25.27 10.47
C TYR A 101 0.50 -25.88 9.60
N PRO A 102 0.72 -27.05 8.97
CA PRO A 102 -0.19 -27.61 7.98
C PRO A 102 -1.57 -27.98 8.55
N ASP A 103 -1.64 -28.31 9.85
CA ASP A 103 -2.89 -28.67 10.52
C ASP A 103 -3.66 -27.46 11.05
N ARG A 104 -3.08 -26.24 10.97
CA ARG A 104 -3.75 -25.01 11.41
C ARG A 104 -4.41 -24.34 10.20
N PRO A 105 -5.74 -24.16 10.21
CA PRO A 105 -6.42 -23.49 9.12
C PRO A 105 -6.02 -22.01 9.04
N ILE A 106 -5.90 -21.49 7.82
CA ILE A 106 -5.85 -20.05 7.59
C ILE A 106 -7.30 -19.55 7.59
N THR A 107 -7.60 -18.55 8.43
CA THR A 107 -8.94 -17.98 8.57
C THR A 107 -9.04 -16.59 7.93
N LEU A 108 -10.27 -16.12 7.68
CA LEU A 108 -10.49 -14.74 7.21
C LEU A 108 -9.92 -13.71 8.19
N ARG A 109 -9.99 -13.96 9.49
CA ARG A 109 -9.36 -13.12 10.53
C ARG A 109 -7.86 -12.98 10.31
N LEU A 110 -7.17 -14.06 9.99
CA LEU A 110 -5.72 -14.02 9.75
C LEU A 110 -5.38 -13.26 8.46
N LEU A 111 -6.16 -13.44 7.39
CA LEU A 111 -5.99 -12.69 6.14
C LEU A 111 -6.20 -11.19 6.33
N LEU A 112 -7.33 -10.79 6.93
CA LEU A 112 -7.67 -9.38 7.15
C LEU A 112 -6.70 -8.67 8.11
N SER A 113 -5.99 -9.41 8.95
CA SER A 113 -5.01 -8.86 9.91
C SER A 113 -3.56 -9.06 9.48
N HIS A 114 -3.29 -9.53 8.27
CA HIS A 114 -1.93 -9.78 7.77
C HIS A 114 -1.10 -10.73 8.66
N ARG A 115 -1.73 -11.76 9.24
CA ARG A 115 -1.09 -12.73 10.15
C ARG A 115 -1.03 -14.15 9.59
N THR A 116 -1.16 -14.30 8.28
CA THR A 116 -1.07 -15.61 7.61
C THR A 116 0.35 -16.09 7.38
N GLY A 117 1.33 -15.18 7.38
CA GLY A 117 2.70 -15.48 6.93
C GLY A 117 2.85 -15.57 5.41
N LEU A 118 1.85 -15.13 4.64
CA LEU A 118 1.97 -15.02 3.18
C LEU A 118 2.95 -13.90 2.82
N THR A 119 3.84 -14.19 1.88
CA THR A 119 4.81 -13.25 1.30
C THR A 119 4.31 -12.77 -0.07
N ASP A 120 4.58 -11.50 -0.38
CA ASP A 120 4.35 -10.87 -1.70
C ASP A 120 5.51 -11.21 -2.65
#